data_AF-A0AAJ4UYH9-F1
#
_entry.id   AF-A0AAJ4UYH9-F1
#
_cell.length_a   1.000
_cell.length_b   1.000
_cell.length_c   1.000
_cell.angle_alpha   90.00
_cell.angle_beta   90.00
_cell.angle_gamma   90.00
#
_symmetry.space_group_name_H-M   'P 1'
#
loop_
_entity.id
_entity.type
_entity.pdbx_description
1 polymer ?
#
loop_
_entity_poly.entity_id
_entity_poly.type
_entity_poly.pdbx_seq_one_letter_code
_entity_poly.pdbx_strand_id
1 'polypeptide(L)'
;MVDVLLYKIKKLENDINEIKEKNEYAISLIKELLKPGKINKQELIKTLTKLTELLKVEKNEHYFHGSFLTFNAFLDLVKKKENFFIVLVDANMQNIKQDYLLGYLTNKISPIFTIKDNIIFGVVEKDKLNLLKKTNVLPFYNPQTGEFDEIELFKVLFYVEKVDFKTLEKMKKIFRDFRVRPSYKNKHFIEYSLVKDKVVDFEQEELNKQKEKFSYIYDEKYPNLEVLVKKEIKNIPFILAVLERIDTELDEIKESKGIQNVVNRILNYIELNLPEEGVLEEVRFLRKKLSS
;
A
#
# COMPACT_ATOMS: atom_id res chain seq x y z
N MET A 1 23.25 42.06 -45.87
CA MET A 1 23.46 41.29 -44.60
C MET A 1 22.41 41.67 -43.54
N VAL A 2 22.07 42.97 -43.40
CA VAL A 2 21.02 43.47 -42.49
C VAL A 2 19.61 42.94 -42.84
N ASP A 3 19.25 42.85 -44.12
CA ASP A 3 17.92 42.37 -44.55
C ASP A 3 17.68 40.87 -44.27
N VAL A 4 18.75 40.07 -44.30
CA VAL A 4 18.69 38.64 -43.96
C VAL A 4 18.49 38.45 -42.46
N LEU A 5 19.08 39.31 -41.64
CA LEU A 5 18.89 39.32 -40.18
C LEU A 5 17.47 39.78 -39.82
N LEU A 6 16.97 40.83 -40.46
CA LEU A 6 15.59 41.30 -40.28
C LEU A 6 14.55 40.25 -40.67
N TYR A 7 14.77 39.54 -41.78
CA TYR A 7 13.90 38.43 -42.18
C TYR A 7 13.91 37.28 -41.16
N LYS A 8 15.09 36.91 -40.64
CA LYS A 8 15.22 35.89 -39.60
C LYS A 8 14.55 36.30 -38.29
N ILE A 9 14.69 37.56 -37.88
CA ILE A 9 14.02 38.11 -36.68
C ILE A 9 12.51 38.04 -36.84
N LYS A 10 11.94 38.50 -37.97
CA LYS A 10 10.50 38.41 -38.21
C LYS A 10 9.98 36.98 -38.23
N LYS A 11 10.77 36.04 -38.78
CA LYS A 11 10.43 34.63 -38.76
C LYS A 11 10.38 34.09 -37.32
N LEU A 12 11.39 34.41 -36.52
CA LEU A 12 11.43 34.02 -35.10
C LEU A 12 10.31 34.66 -34.28
N GLU A 13 9.95 35.91 -34.56
CA GLU A 13 8.80 36.57 -33.91
C GLU A 13 7.48 35.87 -34.23
N ASN A 14 7.27 35.46 -35.48
CA ASN A 14 6.11 34.67 -35.87
C ASN A 14 6.11 33.29 -35.20
N ASP A 15 7.26 32.59 -35.19
CA ASP A 15 7.40 31.29 -34.54
C ASP A 15 7.11 31.39 -33.02
N ILE A 16 7.57 32.47 -32.36
CA ILE A 16 7.30 32.74 -30.94
C ILE A 16 5.81 33.00 -30.69
N ASN A 17 5.14 33.77 -31.56
CA ASN A 17 3.71 34.03 -31.42
C ASN A 17 2.89 32.74 -31.59
N GLU A 18 3.24 31.90 -32.56
CA GLU A 18 2.59 30.59 -32.77
C GLU A 18 2.77 29.67 -31.55
N ILE A 19 3.94 29.70 -30.91
CA ILE A 19 4.21 28.93 -29.68
C ILE A 19 3.37 29.47 -28.50
N LYS A 20 3.24 30.80 -28.36
CA LYS A 20 2.43 31.41 -27.30
C LYS A 20 0.96 31.03 -27.43
N GLU A 21 0.40 31.12 -28.63
CA GLU A 21 -0.99 30.74 -28.89
C GLU A 21 -1.25 29.25 -28.57
N LYS A 22 -0.33 28.37 -28.97
CA LYS A 22 -0.40 26.94 -28.63
C LYS A 22 -0.35 26.68 -27.13
N ASN A 23 0.51 27.41 -26.40
CA ASN A 23 0.62 27.29 -24.95
C ASN A 23 -0.63 27.79 -24.23
N GLU A 24 -1.21 28.92 -24.65
CA GLU A 24 -2.45 29.44 -24.08
C GLU A 24 -3.62 28.46 -24.28
N TYR A 25 -3.70 27.85 -25.46
CA TYR A 25 -4.68 26.81 -25.76
C TYR A 25 -4.45 25.53 -24.93
N ALA A 26 -3.19 25.10 -24.76
CA ALA A 26 -2.87 23.95 -23.91
C ALA A 26 -3.25 24.20 -22.44
N ILE A 27 -2.98 25.41 -21.93
CA ILE A 27 -3.34 25.82 -20.56
C ILE A 27 -4.86 25.83 -20.36
N SER A 28 -5.64 26.26 -21.36
CA SER A 28 -7.10 26.26 -21.27
C SER A 28 -7.66 24.83 -21.20
N LEU A 29 -7.14 23.91 -22.01
CA LEU A 29 -7.49 22.48 -21.97
C LEU A 29 -7.13 21.83 -20.63
N ILE A 30 -5.94 22.12 -20.09
CA ILE A 30 -5.52 21.63 -18.77
C ILE A 30 -6.43 22.19 -17.67
N LYS A 31 -6.81 23.48 -17.74
CA LYS A 31 -7.75 24.07 -16.78
C LYS A 31 -9.13 23.45 -16.85
N GLU A 32 -9.62 23.08 -18.04
CA GLU A 32 -10.86 22.30 -18.17
C GLU A 32 -10.73 20.91 -17.52
N LEU A 33 -9.60 20.24 -17.72
CA LEU A 33 -9.29 18.94 -17.10
C LEU A 33 -9.04 19.00 -15.58
N LEU A 34 -8.88 20.19 -15.00
CA LEU A 34 -8.67 20.36 -13.56
C LEU A 34 -9.92 20.91 -12.85
N LYS A 35 -11.02 21.16 -13.58
CA LYS A 35 -12.28 21.55 -12.96
C LYS A 35 -12.84 20.38 -12.13
N PRO A 36 -13.21 20.59 -10.86
CA PRO A 36 -13.73 19.53 -10.00
C PRO A 36 -15.12 19.10 -10.48
N GLY A 37 -15.19 17.88 -11.02
CA GLY A 37 -16.43 17.27 -11.49
C GLY A 37 -16.18 16.26 -12.61
N LYS A 38 -16.34 14.96 -12.29
CA LYS A 38 -16.40 13.78 -13.19
C LYS A 38 -15.85 14.00 -14.62
N ILE A 39 -14.54 13.92 -14.79
CA ILE A 39 -13.96 13.77 -16.13
C ILE A 39 -14.13 12.32 -16.56
N ASN A 40 -14.89 12.11 -17.63
CA ASN A 40 -15.04 10.80 -18.25
C ASN A 40 -13.71 10.38 -18.89
N LYS A 41 -13.31 9.11 -18.75
CA LYS A 41 -12.08 8.54 -19.33
C LYS A 41 -11.94 8.84 -20.83
N GLN A 42 -13.05 8.83 -21.57
CA GLN A 42 -13.06 9.15 -22.99
C GLN A 42 -12.70 10.61 -23.29
N GLU A 43 -13.15 11.55 -22.46
CA GLU A 43 -12.80 12.97 -22.58
C GLU A 43 -11.35 13.22 -22.17
N LEU A 44 -10.86 12.55 -21.11
CA LEU A 44 -9.46 12.62 -20.72
C LEU A 44 -8.54 12.15 -21.86
N ILE A 45 -8.82 10.99 -22.45
CA ILE A 45 -8.04 10.44 -23.57
C ILE A 45 -8.09 11.39 -24.76
N LYS A 46 -9.28 11.87 -25.14
CA LYS A 46 -9.43 12.79 -26.28
C LYS A 46 -8.66 14.10 -26.08
N THR A 47 -8.69 14.66 -24.87
CA THR A 47 -7.97 15.91 -24.57
C THR A 47 -6.46 15.69 -24.48
N LEU A 48 -6.00 14.56 -23.95
CA LEU A 48 -4.58 14.20 -23.95
C LEU A 48 -4.05 13.97 -25.37
N THR A 49 -4.81 13.29 -26.24
CA THR A 49 -4.44 13.10 -27.65
C THR A 49 -4.33 14.44 -28.38
N LYS A 50 -5.30 15.35 -28.17
CA LYS A 50 -5.23 16.72 -28.72
C LYS A 50 -4.01 17.49 -28.23
N LEU A 51 -3.69 17.41 -26.93
CA LEU A 51 -2.51 18.06 -26.36
C LEU A 51 -1.21 17.51 -26.97
N THR A 52 -1.11 16.19 -27.18
CA THR A 52 0.07 15.58 -27.82
C THR A 52 0.24 16.00 -29.28
N GLU A 53 -0.86 16.09 -30.04
CA GLU A 53 -0.84 16.57 -31.43
C GLU A 53 -0.43 18.05 -31.50
N LEU A 54 -0.97 18.88 -30.59
CA LEU A 54 -0.75 20.33 -30.57
C LEU A 54 0.70 20.70 -30.21
N LEU A 55 1.29 19.93 -29.30
CA LEU A 55 2.66 20.15 -28.83
C LEU A 55 3.73 19.50 -29.73
N LYS A 56 3.34 18.81 -30.82
CA LYS A 56 4.24 18.05 -31.71
C LYS A 56 5.26 17.20 -30.95
N VAL A 57 4.84 16.65 -29.81
CA VAL A 57 5.68 15.73 -29.04
C VAL A 57 5.60 14.41 -29.79
N GLU A 58 6.74 13.93 -30.30
CA GLU A 58 6.86 12.56 -30.81
C GLU A 58 6.19 11.60 -29.81
N LYS A 59 5.44 10.62 -30.33
CA LYS A 59 4.62 9.66 -29.56
C LYS A 59 5.15 9.46 -28.14
N ASN A 60 4.27 9.77 -27.18
CA ASN A 60 4.46 9.85 -25.71
C ASN A 60 5.03 8.59 -25.00
N GLU A 61 6.06 7.92 -25.53
CA GLU A 61 6.76 6.81 -24.86
C GLU A 61 7.37 7.24 -23.52
N HIS A 62 7.59 8.55 -23.33
CA HIS A 62 8.07 9.10 -22.07
C HIS A 62 7.04 8.99 -20.94
N TYR A 63 5.74 9.16 -21.26
CA TYR A 63 4.67 9.19 -20.27
C TYR A 63 3.88 7.89 -20.16
N PHE A 64 3.71 7.18 -21.28
CA PHE A 64 2.91 5.96 -21.34
C PHE A 64 3.67 4.85 -22.08
N HIS A 65 3.59 3.64 -21.55
CA HIS A 65 3.98 2.42 -22.25
C HIS A 65 2.69 1.63 -22.55
N GLY A 66 2.29 1.60 -23.83
CA GLY A 66 0.98 1.09 -24.22
C GLY A 66 -0.16 1.93 -23.62
N SER A 67 -1.01 1.30 -22.81
CA SER A 67 -2.15 1.96 -22.13
C SER A 67 -1.85 2.38 -20.69
N PHE A 68 -0.62 2.18 -20.21
CA PHE A 68 -0.25 2.33 -18.81
C PHE A 68 0.80 3.43 -18.62
N LEU A 69 0.81 4.08 -17.46
CA LEU A 69 1.80 5.09 -17.13
C LEU A 69 3.19 4.47 -16.96
N THR A 70 4.22 5.14 -17.46
CA THR A 70 5.61 4.81 -17.10
C THR A 70 5.88 5.17 -15.65
N PHE A 71 6.89 4.54 -15.03
CA PHE A 71 7.23 4.83 -13.63
C PHE A 71 7.70 6.28 -13.43
N ASN A 72 8.39 6.86 -14.41
CA ASN A 72 8.83 8.26 -14.35
C ASN A 72 7.63 9.22 -14.43
N ALA A 73 6.66 8.93 -15.28
CA ALA A 73 5.41 9.68 -15.34
C ALA A 73 4.62 9.62 -14.04
N PHE A 74 4.53 8.42 -13.44
CA PHE A 74 3.91 8.23 -12.14
C PHE A 74 4.57 9.12 -11.08
N LEU A 75 5.91 9.11 -10.99
CA LEU A 75 6.67 9.97 -10.07
C LEU A 75 6.34 11.46 -10.24
N ASP A 76 6.28 11.94 -11.48
CA ASP A 76 6.01 13.34 -11.77
C ASP A 76 4.57 13.76 -11.42
N LEU A 77 3.61 12.85 -11.59
CA LEU A 77 2.22 13.09 -11.23
C LEU A 77 2.01 13.08 -9.72
N VAL A 78 2.61 12.11 -9.02
CA VAL A 78 2.43 11.93 -7.58
C VAL A 78 3.01 13.12 -6.81
N LYS A 79 4.15 13.67 -7.23
CA LYS A 79 4.77 14.86 -6.61
C LYS A 79 3.88 16.10 -6.58
N LYS A 80 2.92 16.19 -7.50
CA LYS A 80 2.04 17.36 -7.68
C LYS A 80 0.67 17.19 -7.03
N LYS A 81 0.35 15.99 -6.54
CA LYS A 81 -0.92 15.73 -5.85
C LYS A 81 -0.81 16.08 -4.37
N GLU A 82 -1.97 16.33 -3.77
CA GLU A 82 -2.17 16.46 -2.33
C GLU A 82 -3.34 15.55 -1.92
N ASN A 83 -3.42 15.19 -0.64
CA ASN A 83 -4.54 14.43 -0.05
C ASN A 83 -4.85 13.08 -0.75
N PHE A 84 -3.83 12.25 -0.93
CA PHE A 84 -3.95 10.92 -1.54
C PHE A 84 -3.21 9.85 -0.75
N PHE A 85 -3.48 8.59 -1.08
CA PHE A 85 -2.78 7.43 -0.54
C PHE A 85 -1.97 6.76 -1.63
N ILE A 86 -0.81 6.21 -1.27
CA ILE A 86 -0.05 5.34 -2.17
C ILE A 86 -0.36 3.90 -1.86
N VAL A 87 -0.75 3.11 -2.84
CA VAL A 87 -0.85 1.66 -2.70
C VAL A 87 0.27 0.98 -3.48
N LEU A 88 0.89 -0.01 -2.86
CA LEU A 88 1.72 -0.99 -3.55
C LEU A 88 0.97 -2.31 -3.58
N VAL A 89 0.95 -2.97 -4.75
CA VAL A 89 0.30 -4.27 -4.96
C VAL A 89 1.33 -5.25 -5.52
N ASP A 90 1.31 -6.48 -5.02
CA ASP A 90 2.18 -7.54 -5.50
C ASP A 90 1.81 -7.91 -6.94
N ALA A 91 2.81 -7.93 -7.81
CA ALA A 91 2.68 -8.33 -9.19
C ALA A 91 3.68 -9.43 -9.56
N ASN A 92 4.19 -10.20 -8.58
CA ASN A 92 5.03 -11.35 -8.84
C ASN A 92 4.24 -12.55 -9.42
N MET A 93 3.79 -12.40 -10.66
CA MET A 93 2.96 -13.34 -11.41
C MET A 93 3.26 -13.24 -12.91
N GLN A 94 2.64 -14.09 -13.73
CA GLN A 94 2.82 -14.06 -15.20
C GLN A 94 2.38 -12.71 -15.80
N ASN A 95 3.09 -12.22 -16.83
CA ASN A 95 2.85 -10.91 -17.46
C ASN A 95 1.37 -10.66 -17.82
N ILE A 96 0.66 -11.68 -18.33
CA ILE A 96 -0.74 -11.53 -18.72
C ILE A 96 -1.67 -11.24 -17.51
N LYS A 97 -1.36 -11.82 -16.35
CA LYS A 97 -2.06 -11.54 -15.09
C LYS A 97 -1.69 -10.15 -14.56
N GLN A 98 -0.42 -9.75 -14.72
CA GLN A 98 0.03 -8.40 -14.36
C GLN A 98 -0.73 -7.33 -15.17
N ASP A 99 -0.82 -7.50 -16.48
CA ASP A 99 -1.53 -6.57 -17.39
C ASP A 99 -3.02 -6.49 -17.05
N TYR A 100 -3.66 -7.64 -16.79
CA TYR A 100 -5.05 -7.70 -16.36
C TYR A 100 -5.26 -6.97 -15.04
N LEU A 101 -4.43 -7.25 -14.04
CA LEU A 101 -4.50 -6.62 -12.71
C LEU A 101 -4.31 -5.09 -12.82
N LEU A 102 -3.28 -4.66 -13.55
CA LEU A 102 -2.99 -3.25 -13.76
C LEU A 102 -4.15 -2.54 -14.49
N GLY A 103 -4.73 -3.19 -15.51
CA GLY A 103 -5.92 -2.71 -16.21
C GLY A 103 -7.14 -2.61 -15.31
N TYR A 104 -7.40 -3.61 -14.46
CA TYR A 104 -8.48 -3.58 -13.48
C TYR A 104 -8.32 -2.39 -12.51
N LEU A 105 -7.14 -2.25 -11.89
CA LEU A 105 -6.84 -1.19 -10.94
C LEU A 105 -6.97 0.20 -11.59
N THR A 106 -6.45 0.34 -12.81
CA THR A 106 -6.50 1.59 -13.58
C THR A 106 -7.94 2.01 -13.90
N ASN A 107 -8.81 1.05 -14.22
CA ASN A 107 -10.19 1.31 -14.63
C ASN A 107 -11.16 1.45 -13.46
N LYS A 108 -10.95 0.71 -12.37
CA LYS A 108 -11.91 0.60 -11.26
C LYS A 108 -11.52 1.44 -10.04
N ILE A 109 -10.23 1.63 -9.80
CA ILE A 109 -9.72 2.31 -8.62
C ILE A 109 -9.29 3.73 -8.97
N SER A 110 -8.28 3.90 -9.84
CA SER A 110 -7.72 5.21 -10.17
C SER A 110 -6.92 5.11 -11.46
N PRO A 111 -6.85 6.15 -12.31
CA PRO A 111 -6.05 6.10 -13.53
C PRO A 111 -4.54 6.17 -13.29
N ILE A 112 -4.09 6.45 -12.05
CA ILE A 112 -2.68 6.69 -11.73
C ILE A 112 -2.07 5.42 -11.14
N PHE A 113 -1.84 4.43 -12.00
CA PHE A 113 -1.07 3.22 -11.67
C PHE A 113 0.05 2.98 -12.67
N THR A 114 1.14 2.37 -12.18
CA THR A 114 2.29 1.93 -12.97
C THR A 114 2.82 0.62 -12.40
N ILE A 115 3.70 -0.06 -13.12
CA ILE A 115 4.38 -1.28 -12.67
C ILE A 115 5.90 -1.11 -12.79
N LYS A 116 6.63 -1.54 -11.76
CA LYS A 116 8.08 -1.60 -11.76
C LYS A 116 8.55 -2.69 -10.80
N ASP A 117 9.53 -3.49 -11.22
CA ASP A 117 10.14 -4.55 -10.40
C ASP A 117 9.11 -5.53 -9.78
N ASN A 118 8.13 -5.98 -10.58
CA ASN A 118 7.00 -6.82 -10.16
C ASN A 118 6.16 -6.25 -9.01
N ILE A 119 6.13 -4.92 -8.87
CA ILE A 119 5.29 -4.21 -7.93
C ILE A 119 4.48 -3.18 -8.70
N ILE A 120 3.17 -3.20 -8.49
CA ILE A 120 2.27 -2.17 -9.02
C ILE A 120 2.20 -1.03 -8.00
N PHE A 121 2.47 0.19 -8.45
CA PHE A 121 2.37 1.42 -7.67
C PHE A 121 1.12 2.19 -8.10
N GLY A 122 0.33 2.65 -7.14
CA GLY A 122 -0.91 3.36 -7.43
C GLY A 122 -1.16 4.54 -6.50
N VAL A 123 -1.84 5.56 -7.03
CA VAL A 123 -2.44 6.62 -6.21
C VAL A 123 -3.92 6.34 -6.04
N VAL A 124 -4.39 6.35 -4.79
CA VAL A 124 -5.79 6.06 -4.45
C VAL A 124 -6.39 7.24 -3.69
N GLU A 125 -7.58 7.64 -4.09
CA GLU A 125 -8.37 8.68 -3.43
C GLU A 125 -9.23 8.08 -2.31
N LYS A 126 -9.60 8.91 -1.32
CA LYS A 126 -10.26 8.46 -0.09
C LYS A 126 -11.58 7.71 -0.35
N ASP A 127 -12.34 8.13 -1.35
CA ASP A 127 -13.62 7.52 -1.75
C ASP A 127 -13.47 6.12 -2.36
N LYS A 128 -12.30 5.79 -2.92
CA LYS A 128 -11.99 4.49 -3.54
C LYS A 128 -11.29 3.51 -2.61
N LEU A 129 -10.87 3.95 -1.43
CA LEU A 129 -10.21 3.10 -0.44
C LEU A 129 -11.05 1.89 -0.05
N ASN A 130 -12.34 2.08 0.24
CA ASN A 130 -13.21 0.98 0.69
C ASN A 130 -13.35 -0.14 -0.35
N LEU A 131 -13.35 0.23 -1.64
CA LEU A 131 -13.37 -0.74 -2.73
C LEU A 131 -12.05 -1.52 -2.74
N LEU A 132 -10.93 -0.80 -2.74
CA LEU A 132 -9.60 -1.40 -2.72
C LEU A 132 -9.41 -2.34 -1.53
N LYS A 133 -9.84 -1.96 -0.31
CA LYS A 133 -9.76 -2.77 0.91
C LYS A 133 -10.44 -4.13 0.74
N LYS A 134 -11.63 -4.16 0.15
CA LYS A 134 -12.45 -5.37 -0.01
C LYS A 134 -11.97 -6.29 -1.13
N THR A 135 -11.25 -5.78 -2.12
CA THR A 135 -10.78 -6.57 -3.27
C THR A 135 -9.54 -7.40 -2.92
N ASN A 136 -9.72 -8.58 -2.35
CA ASN A 136 -8.60 -9.48 -2.01
C ASN A 136 -8.31 -10.51 -3.10
N VAL A 137 -9.31 -10.85 -3.90
CA VAL A 137 -9.21 -11.82 -4.98
C VAL A 137 -9.90 -11.25 -6.22
N LEU A 138 -9.33 -11.49 -7.39
CA LEU A 138 -9.94 -11.15 -8.68
C LEU A 138 -10.09 -12.39 -9.56
N PRO A 139 -11.26 -12.59 -10.20
CA PRO A 139 -11.40 -13.63 -11.20
C PRO A 139 -10.58 -13.26 -12.44
N PHE A 140 -9.82 -14.21 -12.97
CA PHE A 140 -8.99 -14.06 -14.15
C PHE A 140 -9.32 -15.15 -15.15
N TYR A 141 -9.59 -14.75 -16.39
CA TYR A 141 -9.72 -15.70 -17.50
C TYR A 141 -8.38 -15.78 -18.22
N ASN A 142 -7.80 -16.97 -18.29
CA ASN A 142 -6.56 -17.19 -19.02
C ASN A 142 -6.88 -17.44 -20.50
N PRO A 143 -6.59 -16.50 -21.42
CA PRO A 143 -6.90 -16.69 -22.83
C PRO A 143 -6.02 -17.73 -23.52
N GLN A 144 -4.90 -18.15 -22.90
CA GLN A 144 -4.00 -19.16 -23.46
C GLN A 144 -4.49 -20.58 -23.17
N THR A 145 -5.04 -20.82 -21.98
CA THR A 145 -5.55 -22.15 -21.58
C THR A 145 -7.07 -22.27 -21.71
N GLY A 146 -7.77 -21.14 -21.78
CA GLY A 146 -9.23 -21.10 -21.81
C GLY A 146 -9.90 -21.32 -20.45
N GLU A 147 -9.13 -21.30 -19.36
CA GLU A 147 -9.59 -21.60 -18.00
C GLU A 147 -9.79 -20.35 -17.15
N PHE A 148 -10.66 -20.47 -16.14
CA PHE A 148 -10.81 -19.47 -15.09
C PHE A 148 -9.90 -19.80 -13.92
N ASP A 149 -9.24 -18.77 -13.41
CA ASP A 149 -8.33 -18.80 -12.28
C ASP A 149 -8.59 -17.57 -11.41
N GLU A 150 -7.93 -17.49 -10.26
CA GLU A 150 -8.03 -16.39 -9.32
C GLU A 150 -6.67 -15.69 -9.16
N ILE A 151 -6.71 -14.38 -8.98
CA ILE A 151 -5.55 -13.56 -8.62
C ILE A 151 -5.75 -13.10 -7.20
N GLU A 152 -5.02 -13.71 -6.28
CA GLU A 152 -4.94 -13.25 -4.90
C GLU A 152 -4.07 -12.00 -4.81
N LEU A 153 -4.55 -10.99 -4.10
CA LEU A 153 -3.92 -9.68 -4.01
C LEU A 153 -3.30 -9.48 -2.63
N PHE A 154 -2.01 -9.19 -2.61
CA PHE A 154 -1.34 -8.61 -1.46
C PHE A 154 -1.07 -7.13 -1.72
N LYS A 155 -1.55 -6.26 -0.85
CA LYS A 155 -1.53 -4.80 -1.04
C LYS A 155 -1.21 -4.08 0.26
N VAL A 156 -0.36 -3.06 0.18
CA VAL A 156 -0.03 -2.18 1.31
C VAL A 156 -0.35 -0.75 0.94
N LEU A 157 -1.19 -0.11 1.75
CA LEU A 157 -1.56 1.29 1.64
C LEU A 157 -0.66 2.13 2.53
N PHE A 158 -0.08 3.19 1.98
CA PHE A 158 0.82 4.09 2.67
C PHE A 158 0.19 5.48 2.84
N TYR A 159 0.21 5.96 4.07
CA TYR A 159 -0.12 7.35 4.43
C TYR A 159 1.16 8.19 4.31
N VAL A 160 1.13 9.16 3.41
CA VAL A 160 2.25 10.05 3.10
C VAL A 160 1.81 11.49 2.94
N GLU A 161 2.65 12.41 3.39
CA GLU A 161 2.46 13.85 3.18
C GLU A 161 3.10 14.32 1.88
N LYS A 162 4.30 13.81 1.56
CA LYS A 162 5.04 14.12 0.34
C LYS A 162 5.68 12.86 -0.21
N VAL A 163 5.71 12.75 -1.54
CA VAL A 163 6.35 11.64 -2.24
C VAL A 163 7.49 12.15 -3.10
N ASP A 164 8.66 11.61 -2.85
CA ASP A 164 9.82 11.70 -3.73
C ASP A 164 10.35 10.28 -4.02
N PHE A 165 11.44 10.20 -4.78
CA PHE A 165 12.06 8.93 -5.13
C PHE A 165 12.52 8.14 -3.89
N LYS A 166 13.09 8.82 -2.88
CA LYS A 166 13.56 8.16 -1.65
C LYS A 166 12.40 7.58 -0.86
N THR A 167 11.29 8.30 -0.77
CA THR A 167 10.05 7.84 -0.12
C THR A 167 9.51 6.59 -0.81
N LEU A 168 9.47 6.55 -2.16
CA LEU A 168 9.01 5.35 -2.88
C LEU A 168 9.93 4.14 -2.66
N GLU A 169 11.25 4.31 -2.67
CA GLU A 169 12.18 3.21 -2.36
C GLU A 169 12.02 2.72 -0.92
N LYS A 170 11.76 3.61 0.06
CA LYS A 170 11.41 3.22 1.43
C LYS A 170 10.13 2.39 1.48
N MET A 171 9.06 2.82 0.79
CA MET A 171 7.80 2.04 0.70
C MET A 171 8.03 0.66 0.12
N LYS A 172 8.80 0.59 -0.97
CA LYS A 172 9.12 -0.65 -1.66
C LYS A 172 9.86 -1.64 -0.76
N LYS A 173 10.81 -1.14 0.04
CA LYS A 173 11.50 -1.95 1.05
C LYS A 173 10.51 -2.51 2.08
N ILE A 174 9.69 -1.65 2.68
CA ILE A 174 8.67 -2.05 3.68
C ILE A 174 7.68 -3.05 3.09
N PHE A 175 7.22 -2.82 1.87
CA PHE A 175 6.31 -3.71 1.16
C PHE A 175 6.89 -5.11 1.00
N ARG A 176 8.15 -5.21 0.56
CA ARG A 176 8.86 -6.49 0.42
C ARG A 176 9.03 -7.18 1.77
N ASP A 177 9.39 -6.43 2.80
CA ASP A 177 9.51 -6.94 4.17
C ASP A 177 8.18 -7.51 4.66
N PHE A 178 7.06 -6.81 4.45
CA PHE A 178 5.73 -7.29 4.84
C PHE A 178 5.29 -8.52 4.04
N ARG A 179 5.64 -8.59 2.76
CA ARG A 179 5.28 -9.74 1.91
C ARG A 179 5.87 -11.06 2.42
N VAL A 180 7.07 -11.02 3.00
CA VAL A 180 7.78 -12.22 3.49
C VAL A 180 7.57 -12.48 4.98
N ARG A 181 7.04 -11.51 5.73
CA ARG A 181 6.84 -11.63 7.18
C ARG A 181 5.71 -12.63 7.51
N PRO A 182 5.95 -13.63 8.38
CA PRO A 182 4.94 -14.61 8.76
C PRO A 182 3.64 -14.00 9.33
N SER A 183 3.76 -12.96 10.16
CA SER A 183 2.62 -12.24 10.76
C SER A 183 1.66 -11.61 9.74
N TYR A 184 2.07 -11.51 8.48
CA TYR A 184 1.28 -10.96 7.37
C TYR A 184 0.97 -12.00 6.28
N LYS A 185 1.32 -13.28 6.47
CA LYS A 185 1.19 -14.32 5.45
C LYS A 185 -0.25 -14.51 4.94
N ASN A 186 -1.24 -14.32 5.80
CA ASN A 186 -2.66 -14.39 5.46
C ASN A 186 -3.33 -13.00 5.35
N LYS A 187 -2.55 -11.92 5.45
CA LYS A 187 -3.07 -10.55 5.35
C LYS A 187 -2.98 -10.11 3.90
N HIS A 188 -4.13 -9.91 3.25
CA HIS A 188 -4.19 -9.39 1.88
C HIS A 188 -4.05 -7.87 1.82
N PHE A 189 -4.31 -7.17 2.92
CA PHE A 189 -4.27 -5.72 3.00
C PHE A 189 -3.60 -5.24 4.28
N ILE A 190 -2.71 -4.27 4.16
CA ILE A 190 -2.03 -3.63 5.30
C ILE A 190 -2.07 -2.13 5.08
N GLU A 191 -2.33 -1.37 6.12
CA GLU A 191 -2.19 0.09 6.13
C GLU A 191 -0.93 0.48 6.90
N TYR A 192 -0.17 1.47 6.42
CA TYR A 192 1.09 1.86 7.02
C TYR A 192 1.29 3.37 6.97
N SER A 193 1.68 3.97 8.09
CA SER A 193 2.03 5.38 8.19
C SER A 193 3.54 5.51 8.10
N LEU A 194 4.02 6.11 7.01
CA LEU A 194 5.45 6.42 6.88
C LEU A 194 5.91 7.52 7.83
N VAL A 195 5.00 8.42 8.23
CA VAL A 195 5.28 9.49 9.18
C VAL A 195 5.50 8.91 10.59
N LYS A 196 4.67 7.95 10.99
CA LYS A 196 4.75 7.30 12.31
C LYS A 196 5.61 6.03 12.33
N ASP A 197 6.14 5.63 11.17
CA ASP A 197 6.91 4.40 10.92
C ASP A 197 6.23 3.12 11.45
N LYS A 198 4.90 3.05 11.36
CA LYS A 198 4.11 1.94 11.92
C LYS A 198 2.91 1.56 11.06
N VAL A 199 2.49 0.30 11.18
CA VAL A 199 1.24 -0.20 10.61
C VAL A 199 0.06 0.55 11.24
N VAL A 200 -0.84 1.06 10.41
CA VAL A 200 -2.08 1.74 10.78
C VAL A 200 -3.18 0.70 10.76
N ASP A 201 -3.10 -0.30 11.62
CA ASP A 201 -4.12 -1.35 11.62
C ASP A 201 -5.36 -0.84 12.35
N PHE A 202 -6.52 -0.80 11.67
CA PHE A 202 -7.83 -0.65 12.31
C PHE A 202 -8.17 -1.86 13.21
N GLU A 203 -7.42 -2.98 13.10
CA GLU A 203 -7.39 -4.02 14.12
C GLU A 203 -6.95 -3.47 15.47
N GLN A 204 -6.15 -2.41 15.53
CA GLN A 204 -5.74 -1.80 16.79
C GLN A 204 -6.84 -0.94 17.43
N GLU A 205 -7.89 -0.53 16.72
CA GLU A 205 -9.08 0.11 17.33
C GLU A 205 -10.02 -0.93 17.94
N GLU A 206 -10.20 -2.08 17.30
CA GLU A 206 -10.96 -3.21 17.84
C GLU A 206 -10.18 -3.92 18.96
N LEU A 207 -8.86 -4.03 18.81
CA LEU A 207 -7.93 -4.48 19.84
C LEU A 207 -7.73 -3.43 20.93
N ASN A 208 -7.89 -2.12 20.69
CA ASN A 208 -7.96 -1.10 21.76
C ASN A 208 -9.29 -1.18 22.52
N LYS A 209 -10.42 -1.44 21.85
CA LYS A 209 -11.69 -1.77 22.51
C LYS A 209 -11.62 -3.09 23.30
N GLN A 210 -10.86 -4.07 22.82
CA GLN A 210 -10.59 -5.31 23.55
C GLN A 210 -9.51 -5.12 24.64
N LYS A 211 -8.54 -4.22 24.47
CA LYS A 211 -7.56 -3.81 25.50
C LYS A 211 -8.22 -3.00 26.61
N GLU A 212 -9.25 -2.20 26.34
CA GLU A 212 -10.10 -1.63 27.41
C GLU A 212 -10.77 -2.76 28.21
N LYS A 213 -11.31 -3.77 27.50
CA LYS A 213 -11.98 -4.95 28.11
C LYS A 213 -11.04 -5.84 28.92
N PHE A 214 -9.76 -5.94 28.54
CA PHE A 214 -8.74 -6.76 29.18
C PHE A 214 -7.59 -5.95 29.82
N SER A 215 -7.78 -4.65 30.01
CA SER A 215 -6.78 -3.72 30.58
C SER A 215 -6.28 -4.19 31.94
N TYR A 216 -7.19 -4.78 32.72
CA TYR A 216 -6.92 -5.39 34.01
C TYR A 216 -5.80 -6.45 33.96
N ILE A 217 -5.52 -7.05 32.79
CA ILE A 217 -4.41 -7.98 32.64
C ILE A 217 -3.09 -7.32 32.99
N TYR A 218 -2.87 -6.04 32.67
CA TYR A 218 -1.62 -5.33 32.97
C TYR A 218 -1.47 -5.00 34.46
N ASP A 219 -2.60 -4.83 35.17
CA ASP A 219 -2.62 -4.62 36.61
C ASP A 219 -2.45 -5.92 37.42
N GLU A 220 -2.73 -7.07 36.79
CA GLU A 220 -2.61 -8.39 37.43
C GLU A 220 -1.16 -8.88 37.51
N LYS A 221 -0.85 -9.58 38.60
CA LYS A 221 0.46 -10.24 38.75
C LYS A 221 0.48 -11.56 37.97
N TYR A 222 1.63 -11.92 37.41
CA TYR A 222 1.80 -13.18 36.65
C TYR A 222 1.25 -14.45 37.31
N PRO A 223 1.40 -14.68 38.64
CA PRO A 223 0.77 -15.84 39.28
C PRO A 223 -0.76 -15.84 39.19
N ASN A 224 -1.40 -14.68 39.30
CA ASN A 224 -2.85 -14.55 39.13
C ASN A 224 -3.23 -14.70 37.65
N LEU A 225 -2.41 -14.17 36.75
CA LEU A 225 -2.61 -14.30 35.31
C LEU A 225 -2.55 -15.76 34.88
N GLU A 226 -1.69 -16.59 35.49
CA GLU A 226 -1.67 -18.04 35.28
C GLU A 226 -3.02 -18.71 35.62
N VAL A 227 -3.65 -18.28 36.72
CA VAL A 227 -4.98 -18.80 37.13
C VAL A 227 -6.05 -18.36 36.13
N LEU A 228 -6.00 -17.11 35.65
CA LEU A 228 -6.94 -16.58 34.68
C LEU A 228 -6.81 -17.28 33.32
N VAL A 229 -5.59 -17.50 32.83
CA VAL A 229 -5.32 -18.26 31.61
C VAL A 229 -5.90 -19.67 31.68
N LYS A 230 -5.81 -20.34 32.83
CA LYS A 230 -6.42 -21.66 33.01
C LYS A 230 -7.95 -21.64 32.90
N LYS A 231 -8.59 -20.57 33.38
CA LYS A 231 -10.05 -20.39 33.33
C LYS A 231 -10.55 -19.95 31.96
N GLU A 232 -9.79 -19.08 31.29
CA GLU A 232 -10.18 -18.43 30.04
C GLU A 232 -9.47 -19.00 28.81
N ILE A 233 -8.93 -20.23 28.88
CA ILE A 233 -8.14 -20.81 27.80
C ILE A 233 -8.86 -20.83 26.44
N LYS A 234 -10.19 -20.95 26.44
CA LYS A 234 -11.01 -20.94 25.21
C LYS A 234 -11.28 -19.54 24.65
N ASN A 235 -10.94 -18.47 25.38
CA ASN A 235 -11.15 -17.08 24.98
C ASN A 235 -9.91 -16.59 24.21
N ILE A 236 -9.86 -16.87 22.90
CA ILE A 236 -8.71 -16.54 22.06
C ILE A 236 -8.30 -15.06 22.14
N PRO A 237 -9.22 -14.07 22.11
CA PRO A 237 -8.86 -12.66 22.33
C PRO A 237 -8.12 -12.39 23.64
N PHE A 238 -8.55 -13.02 24.75
CA PHE A 238 -7.87 -12.90 26.04
C PHE A 238 -6.47 -13.51 25.97
N ILE A 239 -6.32 -14.70 25.36
CA ILE A 239 -5.03 -15.38 25.25
C ILE A 239 -4.04 -14.57 24.41
N LEU A 240 -4.48 -13.99 23.31
CA LEU A 240 -3.65 -13.09 22.50
C LEU A 240 -3.20 -11.85 23.29
N ALA A 241 -4.08 -11.26 24.10
CA ALA A 241 -3.72 -10.13 24.96
C ALA A 241 -2.67 -10.52 26.03
N VAL A 242 -2.75 -11.74 26.58
CA VAL A 242 -1.72 -12.27 27.51
C VAL A 242 -0.38 -12.44 26.82
N LEU A 243 -0.35 -13.00 25.60
CA LEU A 243 0.88 -13.19 24.83
C LEU A 243 1.52 -11.85 24.44
N GLU A 244 0.72 -10.86 24.03
CA GLU A 244 1.20 -9.50 23.74
C GLU A 244 1.84 -8.82 24.96
N ARG A 245 1.24 -8.98 26.15
CA ARG A 245 1.83 -8.48 27.39
C ARG A 245 3.18 -9.12 27.67
N ILE A 246 3.28 -10.45 27.53
CA ILE A 246 4.53 -11.18 27.74
C ILE A 246 5.62 -10.70 26.77
N ASP A 247 5.27 -10.43 25.50
CA ASP A 247 6.21 -9.87 24.53
C ASP A 247 6.67 -8.45 24.90
N THR A 248 5.74 -7.62 25.38
CA THR A 248 6.01 -6.23 25.76
C THR A 248 6.91 -6.14 27.00
N GLU A 249 6.68 -7.00 28.00
CA GLU A 249 7.40 -7.01 29.28
C GLU A 249 8.61 -7.97 29.27
N LEU A 250 9.05 -8.44 28.10
CA LEU A 250 9.96 -9.58 27.98
C LEU A 250 11.32 -9.34 28.65
N ASP A 251 11.85 -8.13 28.58
CA ASP A 251 13.11 -7.76 29.23
C ASP A 251 12.96 -7.71 30.77
N GLU A 252 11.85 -7.19 31.30
CA GLU A 252 11.57 -7.17 32.74
C GLU A 252 11.35 -8.58 33.30
N ILE A 253 10.63 -9.43 32.55
CA ILE A 253 10.43 -10.84 32.89
C ILE A 253 11.79 -11.53 33.02
N LYS A 254 12.74 -11.23 32.12
CA LYS A 254 14.08 -11.85 32.13
C LYS A 254 14.89 -11.51 33.38
N GLU A 255 14.64 -10.37 34.02
CA GLU A 255 15.36 -9.99 35.23
C GLU A 255 14.96 -10.82 36.46
N SER A 256 13.82 -11.53 36.40
CA SER A 256 13.30 -12.33 37.52
C SER A 256 13.07 -13.80 37.17
N LYS A 257 13.94 -14.69 37.67
CA LYS A 257 13.79 -16.16 37.53
C LYS A 257 12.42 -16.68 38.01
N GLY A 258 11.85 -16.05 39.05
CA GLY A 258 10.54 -16.41 39.56
C GLY A 258 9.43 -16.12 38.56
N ILE A 259 9.46 -14.93 37.93
CA ILE A 259 8.47 -14.53 36.93
C ILE A 259 8.65 -15.35 35.64
N GLN A 260 9.89 -15.54 35.17
CA GLN A 260 10.18 -16.40 34.02
C GLN A 260 9.56 -17.80 34.17
N ASN A 261 9.69 -18.41 35.35
CA ASN A 261 9.13 -19.74 35.61
C ASN A 261 7.59 -19.75 35.49
N VAL A 262 6.92 -18.71 36.00
CA VAL A 262 5.47 -18.58 35.90
C VAL A 262 5.05 -18.38 34.44
N VAL A 263 5.73 -17.50 33.72
CA VAL A 263 5.48 -17.24 32.29
C VAL A 263 5.68 -18.49 31.45
N ASN A 264 6.74 -19.25 31.70
CA ASN A 264 6.96 -20.54 31.04
C ASN A 264 5.82 -21.52 31.31
N ARG A 265 5.28 -21.60 32.53
CA ARG A 265 4.10 -22.42 32.81
C ARG A 265 2.86 -21.95 32.06
N ILE A 266 2.64 -20.64 31.94
CA ILE A 266 1.56 -20.04 31.15
C ILE A 266 1.70 -20.47 29.69
N LEU A 267 2.87 -20.27 29.09
CA LEU A 267 3.16 -20.64 27.69
C LEU A 267 2.99 -22.15 27.46
N ASN A 268 3.46 -23.00 28.38
CA ASN A 268 3.24 -24.45 28.32
C ASN A 268 1.76 -24.81 28.36
N TYR A 269 0.98 -24.15 29.23
CA TYR A 269 -0.43 -24.43 29.34
C TYR A 269 -1.20 -24.03 28.08
N ILE A 270 -0.85 -22.89 27.47
CA ILE A 270 -1.41 -22.43 26.20
C ILE A 270 -1.11 -23.45 25.09
N GLU A 271 0.16 -23.85 24.94
CA GLU A 271 0.59 -24.79 23.91
C GLU A 271 -0.12 -26.15 24.00
N LEU A 272 -0.36 -26.65 25.21
CA LEU A 272 -0.99 -27.95 25.43
C LEU A 272 -2.51 -27.95 25.19
N ASN A 273 -3.17 -26.78 25.26
CA ASN A 273 -4.63 -26.69 25.30
C ASN A 273 -5.25 -25.96 24.11
N LEU A 274 -4.46 -25.32 23.25
CA LEU A 274 -4.95 -24.60 22.07
C LEU A 274 -4.34 -25.16 20.76
N PRO A 275 -5.15 -25.66 19.81
CA PRO A 275 -4.66 -26.20 18.54
C PRO A 275 -4.38 -25.14 17.46
N GLU A 276 -4.70 -23.86 17.70
CA GLU A 276 -4.58 -22.80 16.69
C GLU A 276 -3.11 -22.50 16.34
N GLU A 277 -2.70 -22.80 15.10
CA GLU A 277 -1.30 -22.65 14.68
C GLU A 277 -0.73 -21.24 14.91
N GLY A 278 -1.50 -20.18 14.68
CA GLY A 278 -1.05 -18.80 14.90
C GLY A 278 -0.72 -18.50 16.37
N VAL A 279 -1.44 -19.10 17.32
CA VAL A 279 -1.17 -18.96 18.76
C VAL A 279 0.06 -19.79 19.14
N LEU A 280 0.17 -21.00 18.60
CA LEU A 280 1.30 -21.90 18.86
C LEU A 280 2.63 -21.34 18.32
N GLU A 281 2.61 -20.67 17.17
CA GLU A 281 3.78 -19.97 16.62
C GLU A 281 4.25 -18.85 17.54
N GLU A 282 3.32 -18.04 18.08
CA GLU A 282 3.62 -16.97 19.02
C GLU A 282 4.22 -17.50 20.32
N VAL A 283 3.65 -18.58 20.87
CA VAL A 283 4.18 -19.25 22.06
C VAL A 283 5.63 -19.72 21.85
N ARG A 284 5.93 -20.31 20.69
CA ARG A 284 7.29 -20.77 20.36
C ARG A 284 8.26 -19.60 20.21
N PHE A 285 7.81 -18.49 19.62
CA PHE A 285 8.60 -17.26 19.49
C PHE A 285 8.98 -16.69 20.87
N LEU A 286 8.00 -16.52 21.76
CA LEU A 286 8.22 -15.99 23.10
C LEU A 286 9.13 -16.89 23.94
N ARG A 287 8.99 -18.21 23.84
CA ARG A 287 9.91 -19.15 24.51
C ARG A 287 11.35 -18.97 24.06
N LYS A 288 11.57 -18.87 22.74
CA LYS A 288 12.90 -18.66 22.20
C LYS A 288 13.51 -17.37 22.73
N LYS A 289 12.71 -16.30 22.78
CA LYS A 289 13.10 -15.00 23.31
C LYS A 289 13.42 -15.03 24.80
N LEU A 290 12.62 -15.71 25.62
CA LEU A 290 12.87 -15.88 27.06
C LEU A 290 14.13 -16.70 27.36
N SER A 291 14.51 -17.60 26.46
CA SER A 291 15.71 -18.45 26.57
C SER A 291 16.99 -17.77 26.06
N SER A 292 16.87 -16.62 25.37
CA SER A 292 17.97 -15.85 24.76
C SER A 292 18.44 -14.75 25.69
#